data_AF-A0A9J9GF91-F1
#
_entry.id   AF-A0A9J9GF91-F1
#
_cell.length_a   1.000
_cell.length_b   1.000
_cell.length_c   1.000
_cell.angle_alpha   90.00
_cell.angle_beta   90.00
_cell.angle_gamma   90.00
#
_symmetry.space_group_name_H-M   'P 1'
#
loop_
_entity.id
_entity.type
_entity.pdbx_description
1 polymer ?
#
loop_
_entity_poly.entity_id
_entity_poly.type
_entity_poly.pdbx_seq_one_letter_code
_entity_poly.pdbx_strand_id
1 'polypeptide(L)' 'MICSIKHQEVGMERDELADDRIAFMAGEVGCVVFELVYNGIEINKDNIVGMLEGKRKAVGNVIHKGMLRDAAEMVRKGK' A
#
# COMPACT_ATOMS: atom_id res chain seq x y z
N MET A 1 2.71 -31.54 37.09
CA MET A 1 1.97 -32.35 36.11
C MET A 1 0.50 -31.91 36.28
N ILE A 2 -0.16 -31.18 35.40
CA ILE A 2 -0.13 -31.09 33.94
C ILE A 2 -0.34 -29.61 33.55
N CYS A 3 0.47 -29.15 32.59
CA CYS A 3 0.22 -27.94 31.83
C CYS A 3 -0.96 -28.21 30.90
N SER A 4 -2.09 -27.51 31.10
CA SER A 4 -3.19 -27.49 30.13
C SER A 4 -3.33 -26.07 29.60
N ILE A 5 -2.38 -25.75 28.72
CA ILE A 5 -2.57 -25.09 27.43
C ILE A 5 -3.88 -24.28 27.35
N LYS A 6 -3.75 -22.96 27.47
CA LYS A 6 -4.74 -22.01 26.95
C LYS A 6 -4.76 -22.15 25.42
N HIS A 7 -5.65 -22.97 24.87
CA HIS A 7 -6.05 -22.80 23.47
C HIS A 7 -6.97 -21.58 23.41
N GLN A 8 -6.36 -20.42 23.21
CA GLN A 8 -7.06 -19.22 22.79
C GLN A 8 -6.77 -19.03 21.29
N GLU A 9 -7.50 -19.76 20.47
CA GLU A 9 -7.54 -19.59 19.01
C GLU A 9 -8.92 -19.07 18.62
N VAL A 10 -9.19 -17.78 18.85
CA VAL A 10 -10.29 -17.07 18.18
C VAL A 10 -9.92 -15.59 18.08
N GLY A 11 -9.36 -15.15 16.94
CA GLY A 11 -9.24 -13.71 16.68
C GLY A 11 -8.15 -13.20 15.71
N MET A 12 -7.31 -14.02 15.09
CA MET A 12 -6.36 -13.56 14.06
C MET A 12 -6.96 -13.77 12.67
N GLU A 13 -7.64 -12.80 12.05
CA GLU A 13 -7.98 -12.98 10.62
C GLU A 13 -8.43 -11.75 9.81
N ARG A 14 -8.80 -10.60 10.39
CA ARG A 14 -9.33 -9.47 9.58
C ARG A 14 -8.58 -8.14 9.65
N ASP A 15 -7.91 -7.83 10.75
CA ASP A 15 -7.25 -6.53 10.93
C ASP A 15 -5.84 -6.52 10.32
N GLU A 16 -5.05 -7.57 10.58
CA GLU A 16 -3.66 -7.68 10.09
C GLU A 16 -3.56 -7.64 8.55
N LEU A 17 -4.47 -8.32 7.83
CA LEU A 17 -4.48 -8.28 6.36
C LEU A 17 -4.89 -6.90 5.80
N ALA A 18 -5.64 -6.11 6.56
CA ALA A 18 -5.97 -4.73 6.18
C ALA A 18 -4.76 -3.82 6.44
N ASP A 19 -4.08 -4.00 7.57
CA ASP A 19 -2.86 -3.29 7.93
C ASP A 19 -1.73 -3.55 6.94
N ASP A 20 -1.53 -4.80 6.51
CA ASP A 20 -0.52 -5.15 5.50
C ASP A 20 -0.78 -4.45 4.16
N ARG A 21 -2.05 -4.34 3.75
CA ARG A 21 -2.42 -3.62 2.53
C ARG A 21 -2.18 -2.12 2.67
N ILE A 22 -2.52 -1.53 3.82
CA ILE A 22 -2.29 -0.12 4.10
C ILE A 22 -0.79 0.18 4.16
N ALA A 23 0.00 -0.68 4.81
CA ALA A 23 1.45 -0.56 4.89
C ALA A 23 2.08 -0.64 3.50
N PHE A 24 1.63 -1.57 2.66
CA PHE A 24 2.07 -1.67 1.28
C PHE A 24 1.74 -0.40 0.47
N MET A 25 0.49 0.07 0.57
CA MET A 25 0.05 1.30 -0.10
C MET A 25 0.87 2.52 0.34
N ALA A 26 1.10 2.67 1.65
CA ALA A 26 1.93 3.74 2.20
C ALA A 26 3.39 3.64 1.70
N GLY A 27 3.94 2.43 1.61
CA GLY A 27 5.25 2.16 1.05
C GLY A 27 5.37 2.63 -0.40
N GLU A 28 4.41 2.27 -1.26
CA GLU A 28 4.40 2.68 -2.66
C GLU A 28 4.25 4.20 -2.84
N VAL A 29 3.38 4.84 -2.04
CA VAL A 29 3.26 6.31 -2.03
C VAL A 29 4.57 6.96 -1.61
N GLY A 30 5.22 6.46 -0.54
CA GLY A 30 6.52 6.96 -0.09
C GLY A 30 7.60 6.82 -1.17
N CYS A 31 7.66 5.68 -1.85
CA CYS A 31 8.57 5.47 -2.97
C CYS A 31 8.34 6.47 -4.11
N VAL A 32 7.09 6.75 -4.48
CA VAL A 32 6.77 7.75 -5.50
C VAL A 32 7.18 9.16 -5.06
N VAL A 33 6.97 9.53 -3.80
CA VAL A 33 7.39 10.83 -3.27
C VAL A 33 8.92 10.97 -3.36
N PHE A 34 9.69 9.95 -2.97
CA PHE A 34 11.14 9.99 -3.12
C PHE A 34 11.60 10.09 -4.58
N GLU A 35 10.90 9.43 -5.49
CA GLU A 35 11.20 9.48 -6.92
C GLU A 35 10.92 10.87 -7.52
N LEU A 36 9.86 11.55 -7.08
CA LEU A 36 9.60 12.94 -7.44
C LEU A 36 10.71 13.87 -6.95
N VAL A 37 11.12 13.73 -5.69
CA VAL A 37 12.22 14.50 -5.09
C VAL A 37 13.52 14.28 -5.86
N TYR A 38 13.87 13.02 -6.13
CA TYR A 38 15.10 12.66 -6.83
C TYR A 38 15.15 13.26 -8.24
N ASN A 39 14.02 13.34 -8.93
CA ASN A 39 13.93 13.90 -10.28
C ASN A 39 13.68 15.42 -10.32
N GLY A 40 13.62 16.10 -9.16
CA GLY A 40 13.34 17.53 -9.08
C GLY A 40 11.93 17.91 -9.57
N ILE A 41 10.98 16.97 -9.49
CA ILE A 41 9.58 17.18 -9.88
C ILE A 41 8.80 17.64 -8.65
N GLU A 42 7.93 18.63 -8.83
CA GLU A 42 7.07 19.14 -7.76
C GLU A 42 6.22 18.01 -7.14
N ILE A 43 6.19 17.95 -5.81
CA ILE A 43 5.32 17.04 -5.08
C ILE A 43 3.92 17.65 -5.03
N ASN A 44 3.06 17.21 -5.93
CA ASN A 44 1.65 17.54 -5.91
C ASN A 44 0.81 16.27 -6.16
N LYS A 45 -0.49 16.36 -5.88
CA LYS A 45 -1.41 15.22 -5.98
C LYS A 45 -1.41 14.57 -7.36
N ASP A 46 -1.36 15.37 -8.41
CA ASP A 46 -1.45 14.89 -9.80
C ASP A 46 -0.18 14.14 -10.21
N ASN A 47 0.99 14.63 -9.81
CA ASN A 47 2.27 13.97 -10.06
C ASN A 47 2.38 12.64 -9.31
N ILE A 48 1.95 12.57 -8.05
CA ILE A 48 1.93 11.33 -7.28
C ILE A 48 1.01 10.29 -7.94
N VAL A 49 -0.21 10.70 -8.27
CA VAL A 49 -1.20 9.83 -8.93
C VAL A 49 -0.68 9.36 -10.30
N GLY A 50 -0.10 10.26 -11.09
CA GLY A 50 0.46 9.95 -12.39
C GLY A 50 1.57 8.91 -12.33
N MET A 51 2.48 9.02 -11.35
CA MET A 51 3.55 8.05 -11.15
C MET A 51 3.05 6.69 -10.64
N LEU A 52 2.10 6.65 -9.71
CA LEU A 52 1.48 5.40 -9.26
C LEU A 52 0.79 4.66 -10.42
N GLU A 53 0.07 5.39 -11.28
CA GLU A 53 -0.55 4.82 -12.49
C GLU A 53 0.49 4.40 -13.53
N GLY A 54 1.60 5.12 -13.64
CA GLY A 54 2.75 4.74 -14.45
C GLY A 54 3.34 3.40 -14.00
N LYS A 55 3.62 3.25 -12.69
CA LYS A 55 4.08 1.99 -12.08
C LYS A 55 3.08 0.86 -12.29
N ARG A 56 1.78 1.13 -12.14
CA ARG A 56 0.72 0.12 -12.35
C ARG A 56 0.73 -0.45 -13.77
N LYS A 57 1.06 0.36 -14.78
CA LYS A 57 1.20 -0.09 -16.17
C LYS A 57 2.46 -0.93 -16.39
N ALA A 58 3.55 -0.63 -15.68
CA ALA A 58 4.84 -1.29 -15.82
C ALA A 58 4.90 -2.65 -15.10
N VAL A 59 4.22 -2.79 -13.96
CA VAL A 59 4.23 -4.03 -13.17
C VAL A 59 3.45 -5.15 -13.88
N GLY A 60 3.97 -6.38 -13.88
CA GLY A 60 3.26 -7.56 -14.40
C GLY A 60 2.33 -8.25 -13.38
N ASN A 61 2.62 -8.09 -12.08
CA ASN A 61 1.89 -8.72 -10.98
C ASN A 61 0.51 -8.08 -10.76
N VAL A 62 -0.55 -8.88 -10.89
CA VAL A 62 -1.95 -8.44 -10.76
C VAL A 62 -2.30 -7.93 -9.36
N ILE A 63 -1.79 -8.55 -8.30
CA ILE A 63 -2.06 -8.12 -6.92
C ILE A 63 -1.43 -6.76 -6.65
N HIS A 64 -0.17 -6.60 -7.06
CA HIS A 64 0.53 -5.32 -6.95
C HIS A 64 -0.17 -4.22 -7.78
N LYS A 65 -0.68 -4.54 -8.97
CA LYS A 65 -1.53 -3.59 -9.74
C LYS A 65 -2.76 -3.12 -8.96
N GLY A 66 -3.41 -4.02 -8.23
CA GLY A 66 -4.52 -3.68 -7.36
C GLY A 66 -4.12 -2.67 -6.30
N MET A 67 -3.02 -2.93 -5.59
CA MET A 67 -2.52 -2.03 -4.55
C MET A 67 -2.11 -0.65 -5.09
N LEU A 68 -1.47 -0.59 -6.26
CA LEU A 68 -1.12 0.68 -6.90
C LEU A 68 -2.35 1.48 -7.33
N ARG A 69 -3.40 0.81 -7.82
CA ARG A 69 -4.69 1.44 -8.14
C ARG A 69 -5.31 2.03 -6.88
N ASP A 70 -5.37 1.23 -5.81
CA ASP A 70 -6.03 1.62 -4.56
C ASP A 70 -5.25 2.75 -3.87
N ALA A 71 -3.91 2.73 -3.91
CA ALA A 71 -3.05 3.85 -3.48
C ALA A 71 -3.30 5.13 -4.28
N ALA A 72 -3.37 5.02 -5.62
CA ALA A 72 -3.65 6.18 -6.47
C ALA A 72 -5.06 6.74 -6.21
N GLU A 73 -6.04 5.88 -5.95
CA GLU A 73 -7.39 6.28 -5.58
C GLU A 73 -7.43 7.01 -4.24
N MET A 74 -6.73 6.49 -3.23
CA MET A 74 -6.62 7.11 -1.91
C MET A 74 -6.00 8.50 -2.03
N VAL A 75 -4.88 8.66 -2.74
CA VAL A 75 -4.26 9.98 -2.96
C VAL A 75 -5.20 10.93 -3.71
N ARG A 76 -5.96 10.42 -4.69
CA ARG A 76 -6.88 11.24 -5.51
C ARG A 76 -8.07 11.76 -4.70
N LYS A 77 -8.64 10.92 -3.83
CA LYS A 77 -9.91 11.16 -3.10
C LYS A 77 -9.72 11.56 -1.63
N GLY A 78 -8.53 11.31 -1.06
CA GLY A 78 -8.22 11.51 0.36
C GLY A 78 -8.95 10.55 1.30
N LYS A 79 -9.48 9.43 0.78
CA LYS A 79 -10.26 8.42 1.51
C LYS A 79 -10.19 7.07 0.80
#